data_AF-A0A431E900-F1
#
_entry.id   AF-A0A431E900-F1
#
_cell.length_a   1.000
_cell.length_b   1.000
_cell.length_c   1.000
_cell.angle_alpha   90.00
_cell.angle_beta   90.00
_cell.angle_gamma   90.00
#
_symmetry.space_group_name_H-M   'P 1'
#
loop_
_entity.id
_entity.type
_entity.pdbx_description
1 polymer ?
#
loop_
_entity_poly.entity_id
_entity_poly.type
_entity_poly.pdbx_seq_one_letter_code
_entity_poly.pdbx_strand_id
1 'polypeptide(L)'
;DGRDIDVGGTGISAAGFHSTQQISQSSVSLRESKGQLNGNIADAMGFNAYGGGATKVLYVSTGDGTNGKIADYMSTEGSGYSKGSGFSVGSGKNLSQSFSGVVFVSSTSFSTIYNASAGTGFSAGSGQSQFATMRTSAGNKIGIKDETAGVTTLKGAMAVMDIAETAITNLDQIRADIGSVQNQVTSTINNITVTQVNVKSAESQIRDVDFASESANYSKANILAQSGSYAMAQANSSQQNVLRLLQ
;
A
#
# COMPACT_ATOMS: atom_id res chain seq x y z
N ASP A 1 -0.62 -15.94 3.29
CA ASP A 1 -1.81 -15.54 2.52
C ASP A 1 -2.63 -14.63 3.43
N GLY A 2 -2.71 -13.34 3.13
CA GLY A 2 -3.39 -12.32 3.97
C GLY A 2 -4.89 -12.48 3.91
N ARG A 3 -5.37 -13.67 4.28
CA ARG A 3 -6.76 -14.05 4.26
C ARG A 3 -7.51 -13.20 5.28
N ASP A 4 -8.62 -12.63 4.82
CA ASP A 4 -9.54 -11.81 5.62
C ASP A 4 -9.69 -12.36 7.04
N ILE A 5 -9.61 -11.48 8.03
CA ILE A 5 -9.95 -11.83 9.40
C ILE A 5 -11.47 -11.76 9.49
N ASP A 6 -12.10 -12.92 9.44
CA ASP A 6 -13.53 -13.06 9.60
C ASP A 6 -13.90 -12.81 11.07
N VAL A 7 -14.55 -11.68 11.37
CA VAL A 7 -14.97 -11.34 12.74
C VAL A 7 -16.40 -11.85 12.94
N GLY A 8 -16.51 -13.10 13.39
CA GLY A 8 -17.78 -13.78 13.67
C GLY A 8 -17.83 -14.36 15.08
N GLY A 9 -19.03 -14.38 15.70
CA GLY A 9 -19.26 -14.98 17.01
C GLY A 9 -20.59 -14.54 17.64
N THR A 10 -21.06 -15.30 18.62
CA THR A 10 -22.24 -14.93 19.43
C THR A 10 -21.86 -13.79 20.39
N GLY A 11 -22.55 -12.64 20.31
CA GLY A 11 -22.33 -11.49 21.20
C GLY A 11 -21.62 -10.28 20.58
N ILE A 12 -21.45 -10.24 19.25
CA ILE A 12 -20.82 -9.10 18.54
C ILE A 12 -21.57 -7.75 18.75
N SER A 13 -22.84 -7.82 19.16
CA SER A 13 -23.64 -6.65 19.56
C SER A 13 -23.09 -5.92 20.79
N ALA A 14 -22.37 -6.60 21.68
CA ALA A 14 -21.70 -5.96 22.82
C ALA A 14 -20.51 -5.08 22.38
N ALA A 15 -19.95 -5.34 21.19
CA ALA A 15 -18.94 -4.49 20.55
C ALA A 15 -19.57 -3.40 19.65
N GLY A 16 -20.89 -3.22 19.68
CA GLY A 16 -21.62 -2.17 18.97
C GLY A 16 -22.21 -2.56 17.60
N PHE A 17 -21.93 -3.77 17.11
CA PHE A 17 -22.39 -4.22 15.78
C PHE A 17 -23.75 -4.95 15.86
N HIS A 18 -24.79 -4.36 15.27
CA HIS A 18 -26.14 -4.94 15.23
C HIS A 18 -26.35 -5.79 13.97
N SER A 19 -27.27 -6.78 14.04
CA SER A 19 -27.52 -7.78 12.98
C SER A 19 -27.94 -7.23 11.61
N THR A 20 -28.22 -5.93 11.50
CA THR A 20 -28.69 -5.25 10.30
C THR A 20 -27.81 -4.08 9.85
N GLN A 21 -26.68 -3.81 10.53
CA GLN A 21 -25.77 -2.77 10.08
C GLN A 21 -24.83 -3.32 9.01
N GLN A 22 -24.87 -2.74 7.81
CA GLN A 22 -23.86 -2.98 6.79
C GLN A 22 -22.54 -2.35 7.26
N ILE A 23 -21.59 -3.20 7.66
CA ILE A 23 -20.23 -2.76 7.97
C ILE A 23 -19.55 -2.50 6.63
N SER A 24 -19.16 -1.25 6.37
CA SER A 24 -18.30 -0.93 5.24
C SER A 24 -16.99 -1.69 5.42
N GLN A 25 -16.82 -2.79 4.69
CA GLN A 25 -15.59 -3.56 4.66
C GLN A 25 -14.51 -2.71 4.00
N SER A 26 -13.76 -1.95 4.80
CA SER A 26 -12.45 -1.48 4.39
C SER A 26 -11.46 -2.60 4.72
N SER A 27 -11.20 -3.48 3.75
CA SER A 27 -10.18 -4.51 3.89
C SER A 27 -8.81 -3.83 3.92
N VAL A 28 -8.24 -3.66 5.11
CA VAL A 28 -6.85 -3.21 5.23
C VAL A 28 -5.96 -4.42 4.97
N SER A 29 -5.36 -4.46 3.78
CA SER A 29 -4.36 -5.48 3.46
C SER A 29 -3.20 -5.37 4.46
N LEU A 30 -3.00 -6.41 5.28
CA LEU A 30 -1.83 -6.52 6.17
C LEU A 30 -0.51 -6.49 5.41
N ARG A 31 -0.55 -6.65 4.08
CA ARG A 31 0.61 -6.53 3.19
C ARG A 31 1.08 -5.07 3.08
N GLU A 32 0.16 -4.11 3.07
CA GLU A 32 0.47 -2.66 3.10
C GLU A 32 0.97 -2.23 4.50
N SER A 33 0.40 -2.83 5.55
CA SER A 33 0.76 -2.52 6.94
C SER A 33 2.16 -3.03 7.33
N LYS A 34 2.61 -4.15 6.76
CA LYS A 34 3.94 -4.72 7.03
C LYS A 34 5.11 -3.79 6.70
N GLY A 35 4.93 -2.85 5.77
CA GLY A 35 5.94 -1.83 5.44
C GLY A 35 5.87 -0.55 6.30
N GLN A 36 4.74 -0.32 6.97
CA GLN A 36 4.51 0.89 7.79
C GLN A 36 4.92 0.71 9.25
N LEU A 37 4.95 -0.53 9.75
CA LEU A 37 5.42 -0.85 11.10
C LEU A 37 6.93 -1.04 11.08
N ASN A 38 7.67 0.06 11.15
CA ASN A 38 9.12 -0.02 11.36
C ASN A 38 9.44 -0.72 12.71
N GLY A 39 10.68 -1.20 12.85
CA GLY A 39 11.08 -2.00 14.03
C GLY A 39 10.83 -1.30 15.38
N ASN A 40 10.88 0.03 15.43
CA ASN A 40 10.61 0.79 16.66
C ASN A 40 9.11 0.80 17.02
N ILE A 41 8.23 0.94 16.01
CA ILE A 41 6.77 0.89 16.22
C ILE A 41 6.34 -0.53 16.58
N ALA A 42 6.91 -1.56 15.94
CA ALA A 42 6.62 -2.96 16.25
C ALA A 42 7.04 -3.34 17.68
N ASP A 43 8.16 -2.81 18.18
CA ASP A 43 8.62 -3.01 19.56
C ASP A 43 7.74 -2.27 20.59
N ALA A 44 7.36 -1.03 20.29
CA ALA A 44 6.42 -0.27 21.11
C ALA A 44 5.03 -0.93 21.24
N MET A 45 4.64 -1.73 20.24
CA MET A 45 3.40 -2.52 20.26
C MET A 45 3.59 -3.94 20.85
N GLY A 46 4.77 -4.26 21.36
CA GLY A 46 5.04 -5.53 22.06
C GLY A 46 5.33 -6.73 21.17
N PHE A 47 5.56 -6.53 19.87
CA PHE A 47 5.82 -7.62 18.93
C PHE A 47 7.28 -8.14 18.95
N ASN A 48 8.15 -7.58 19.80
CA ASN A 48 9.53 -8.04 20.01
C ASN A 48 10.32 -8.25 18.70
N ALA A 49 10.10 -7.38 17.71
CA ALA A 49 10.73 -7.49 16.38
C ALA A 49 12.22 -7.11 16.37
N TYR A 50 12.74 -6.52 17.46
CA TYR A 50 14.16 -6.22 17.59
C TYR A 50 14.95 -7.47 18.03
N GLY A 51 15.61 -8.14 17.08
CA GLY A 51 16.44 -9.32 17.33
C GLY A 51 17.73 -9.07 18.14
N GLY A 52 17.97 -7.85 18.63
CA GLY A 52 19.13 -7.54 19.47
C GLY A 52 18.97 -7.97 20.93
N GLY A 53 17.81 -8.55 21.30
CA GLY A 53 17.42 -8.72 22.69
C GLY A 53 17.08 -7.36 23.29
N ALA A 54 15.97 -7.25 24.00
CA ALA A 54 15.77 -6.09 24.84
C ALA A 54 16.93 -6.08 25.85
N THR A 55 17.91 -5.20 25.63
CA THR A 55 18.94 -4.93 26.62
C THR A 55 18.18 -4.55 27.89
N LYS A 56 18.19 -5.43 28.90
CA LYS A 56 17.60 -5.09 30.19
C LYS A 56 18.41 -3.90 30.71
N VAL A 57 17.83 -2.71 30.66
CA VAL A 57 18.45 -1.50 31.19
C VAL A 57 18.04 -1.42 32.65
N LEU A 58 19.00 -1.60 33.56
CA LEU A 58 18.79 -1.37 34.98
C LEU A 58 19.25 0.05 35.31
N TYR A 59 18.33 0.88 35.76
CA TYR A 59 18.57 2.27 36.13
C TYR A 59 18.95 2.33 37.62
N VAL A 60 20.14 2.84 37.94
CA VAL A 60 20.57 3.06 39.33
C VAL A 60 20.79 4.56 39.51
N SER A 61 19.92 5.18 40.31
CA SER A 61 20.05 6.57 40.75
C SER A 61 20.64 6.58 42.15
N THR A 62 21.88 7.04 42.31
CA THR A 62 22.41 7.43 43.62
C THR A 62 22.29 8.93 43.75
N GLY A 63 21.45 9.41 44.66
CA GLY A 63 21.03 10.80 44.78
C GLY A 63 22.10 11.82 45.19
N ASP A 64 23.38 11.45 45.25
CA ASP A 64 24.46 12.32 45.75
C ASP A 64 25.43 12.84 44.66
N GLY A 65 25.19 12.50 43.40
CA GLY A 65 25.94 13.07 42.27
C GLY A 65 27.44 12.79 42.23
N THR A 66 28.00 11.95 43.11
CA THR A 66 29.47 11.82 43.23
C THR A 66 30.03 10.54 42.61
N ASN A 67 29.23 9.51 42.35
CA ASN A 67 29.77 8.19 42.00
C ASN A 67 29.13 7.60 40.74
N GLY A 68 29.49 8.18 39.59
CA GLY A 68 28.99 7.78 38.26
C GLY A 68 29.73 6.60 37.61
N LYS A 69 30.52 5.82 38.36
CA LYS A 69 31.13 4.57 37.89
C LYS A 69 30.62 3.40 38.72
N ILE A 70 30.37 2.27 38.05
CA ILE A 70 30.00 1.00 38.70
C ILE A 70 31.01 0.63 39.80
N ALA A 71 32.30 0.96 39.60
CA ALA A 71 33.36 0.77 40.57
C ALA A 71 33.11 1.50 41.91
N ASP A 72 32.43 2.65 41.87
CA ASP A 72 32.16 3.48 43.05
C ASP A 72 30.90 2.99 43.79
N TYR A 73 29.85 2.58 43.07
CA TYR A 73 28.69 1.90 43.65
C TYR A 73 29.08 0.55 44.28
N MET A 74 29.91 -0.24 43.59
CA MET A 74 30.42 -1.52 44.12
C MET A 74 31.34 -1.34 45.32
N SER A 75 32.00 -0.18 45.47
CA SER A 75 32.88 0.11 46.60
C SER A 75 32.18 0.78 47.78
N THR A 76 30.91 1.18 47.64
CA THR A 76 30.12 1.79 48.72
C THR A 76 29.76 0.76 49.79
N GLU A 77 29.94 1.14 51.06
CA GLU A 77 29.61 0.32 52.23
C GLU A 77 28.09 0.02 52.27
N GLY A 78 27.72 -1.27 52.36
CA GLY A 78 26.32 -1.70 52.31
C GLY A 78 25.75 -2.00 50.91
N SER A 79 26.51 -1.82 49.83
CA SER A 79 26.05 -2.08 48.45
C SER A 79 25.77 -3.55 48.13
N GLY A 80 26.36 -4.49 48.89
CA GLY A 80 26.28 -5.93 48.62
C GLY A 80 27.20 -6.44 47.49
N TYR A 81 27.97 -5.55 46.85
CA TYR A 81 28.87 -5.86 45.72
C TYR A 81 30.36 -5.64 46.02
N SER A 82 30.70 -5.31 47.27
CA SER A 82 32.08 -5.10 47.71
C SER A 82 32.94 -6.36 47.56
N LYS A 83 34.26 -6.18 47.47
CA LYS A 83 35.25 -7.26 47.33
C LYS A 83 35.08 -8.29 48.46
N GLY A 84 34.68 -9.52 48.12
CA GLY A 84 34.41 -10.61 49.06
C GLY A 84 32.93 -10.99 49.19
N SER A 85 32.01 -10.18 48.65
CA SER A 85 30.59 -10.53 48.52
C SER A 85 30.38 -11.60 47.45
N GLY A 86 29.33 -12.43 47.59
CA GLY A 86 28.99 -13.47 46.61
C GLY A 86 28.70 -12.94 45.19
N PHE A 87 28.37 -11.66 45.08
CA PHE A 87 28.07 -10.95 43.82
C PHE A 87 29.27 -10.21 43.20
N SER A 88 30.44 -10.18 43.84
CA SER A 88 31.65 -9.51 43.31
C SER A 88 32.34 -10.34 42.21
N VAL A 89 32.98 -9.65 41.25
CA VAL A 89 33.80 -10.32 40.22
C VAL A 89 34.95 -11.06 40.87
N GLY A 90 35.09 -12.36 40.58
CA GLY A 90 36.14 -13.21 41.16
C GLY A 90 35.79 -13.80 42.54
N SER A 91 34.54 -13.69 43.01
CA SER A 91 34.07 -14.30 44.28
C SER A 91 34.06 -15.84 44.30
N GLY A 92 34.33 -16.48 43.16
CA GLY A 92 34.22 -17.94 42.98
C GLY A 92 32.77 -18.45 42.85
N LYS A 93 31.75 -17.59 43.08
CA LYS A 93 30.32 -17.94 42.96
C LYS A 93 29.69 -17.58 41.61
N ASN A 94 30.40 -16.82 40.76
CA ASN A 94 29.97 -16.42 39.41
C ASN A 94 28.60 -15.70 39.30
N LEU A 95 27.99 -15.27 40.42
CA LEU A 95 26.69 -14.60 40.41
C LEU A 95 26.71 -13.23 39.73
N SER A 96 27.88 -12.60 39.58
CA SER A 96 28.05 -11.38 38.78
C SER A 96 27.72 -11.59 37.29
N GLN A 97 27.74 -12.83 36.78
CA GLN A 97 27.41 -13.14 35.39
C GLN A 97 25.91 -13.05 35.08
N SER A 98 25.03 -13.08 36.08
CA SER A 98 23.58 -12.89 35.86
C SER A 98 23.23 -11.49 35.35
N PHE A 99 24.15 -10.54 35.44
CA PHE A 99 24.03 -9.18 34.92
C PHE A 99 24.90 -8.94 33.67
N SER A 100 25.51 -9.99 33.11
CA SER A 100 26.23 -9.91 31.84
C SER A 100 25.24 -9.55 30.72
N GLY A 101 25.48 -8.44 30.03
CA GLY A 101 24.58 -7.91 28.99
C GLY A 101 23.53 -6.88 29.48
N VAL A 102 23.51 -6.57 30.78
CA VAL A 102 22.72 -5.45 31.32
C VAL A 102 23.51 -4.15 31.09
N VAL A 103 22.92 -3.18 30.40
CA VAL A 103 23.50 -1.84 30.28
C VAL A 103 23.08 -1.03 31.50
N PHE A 104 24.04 -0.76 32.36
CA PHE A 104 23.85 0.09 33.54
C PHE A 104 23.97 1.55 33.11
N VAL A 105 22.87 2.29 33.24
CA VAL A 105 22.85 3.72 32.94
C VAL A 105 22.87 4.50 34.24
N SER A 106 24.03 5.07 34.55
CA SER A 106 24.16 6.14 35.54
C SER A 106 24.19 7.46 34.77
N SER A 107 23.10 8.22 34.81
CA SER A 107 23.13 9.63 34.44
C SER A 107 22.53 10.47 35.57
N THR A 108 23.19 11.59 35.86
CA THR A 108 22.70 12.61 36.79
C THR A 108 21.43 13.30 36.28
N SER A 109 21.09 13.09 35.00
CA SER A 109 19.91 13.67 34.35
C SER A 109 19.35 12.72 33.29
N PHE A 110 18.10 12.28 33.44
CA PHE A 110 17.38 11.50 32.41
C PHE A 110 17.23 12.27 31.08
N SER A 111 17.41 13.60 31.09
CA SER A 111 17.43 14.46 29.90
C SER A 111 18.60 14.20 28.93
N THR A 112 19.61 13.41 29.33
CA THR A 112 20.67 12.97 28.41
C THR A 112 20.30 11.70 27.64
N ILE A 113 19.31 10.95 28.11
CA ILE A 113 18.81 9.71 27.47
C ILE A 113 17.58 10.03 26.61
N TYR A 114 16.69 10.89 27.11
CA TYR A 114 15.47 11.31 26.44
C TYR A 114 15.58 12.74 25.92
N ASN A 115 14.82 13.10 24.89
CA ASN A 115 14.89 14.41 24.25
C ASN A 115 14.13 15.49 25.05
N ALA A 116 14.50 15.68 26.32
CA ALA A 116 13.85 16.56 27.30
C ALA A 116 14.71 17.80 27.66
N SER A 117 15.54 18.27 26.73
CA SER A 117 16.39 19.45 26.92
C SER A 117 15.61 20.75 26.73
N ALA A 118 16.08 21.85 27.35
CA ALA A 118 15.54 23.19 27.08
C ALA A 118 15.53 23.47 25.56
N GLY A 119 14.37 23.87 25.04
CA GLY A 119 14.14 24.10 23.61
C GLY A 119 13.43 22.94 22.88
N THR A 120 13.31 21.75 23.49
CA THR A 120 12.39 20.71 23.00
C THR A 120 11.02 20.91 23.62
N GLY A 121 9.95 20.48 22.93
CA GLY A 121 8.57 20.52 23.45
C GLY A 121 8.33 19.66 24.70
N PHE A 122 9.37 18.99 25.22
CA PHE A 122 9.34 18.06 26.34
C PHE A 122 10.24 18.51 27.51
N SER A 123 10.68 19.78 27.52
CA SER A 123 11.54 20.35 28.56
C SER A 123 10.81 20.55 29.90
N ALA A 124 11.56 20.90 30.95
CA ALA A 124 11.00 21.26 32.25
C ALA A 124 9.90 22.33 32.12
N GLY A 125 8.76 22.12 32.78
CA GLY A 125 7.58 23.00 32.72
C GLY A 125 6.57 22.71 31.58
N SER A 126 6.90 21.82 30.64
CA SER A 126 5.98 21.47 29.53
C SER A 126 4.81 20.58 29.92
N GLY A 127 4.93 19.83 31.03
CA GLY A 127 3.97 18.77 31.40
C GLY A 127 3.98 17.54 30.48
N GLN A 128 4.81 17.53 29.42
CA GLN A 128 4.86 16.47 28.41
C GLN A 128 6.15 15.64 28.46
N SER A 129 7.01 15.87 29.45
CA SER A 129 8.30 15.17 29.60
C SER A 129 8.16 13.65 29.68
N GLN A 130 7.02 13.13 30.15
CA GLN A 130 6.69 11.71 30.19
C GLN A 130 6.58 11.05 28.80
N PHE A 131 6.41 11.84 27.73
CA PHE A 131 6.32 11.36 26.35
C PHE A 131 7.58 11.66 25.53
N ALA A 132 8.66 12.13 26.18
CA ALA A 132 9.90 12.43 25.51
C ALA A 132 10.46 11.17 24.83
N THR A 133 10.76 11.27 23.54
CA THR A 133 11.37 10.17 22.78
C THR A 133 12.83 9.98 23.21
N MET A 134 13.32 8.74 23.11
CA MET A 134 14.73 8.42 23.38
C MET A 134 15.64 9.06 22.33
N ARG A 135 16.75 9.66 22.75
CA ARG A 135 17.72 10.31 21.86
C ARG A 135 18.47 9.24 21.07
N THR A 136 18.57 9.35 19.75
CA THR A 136 19.29 8.38 18.88
C THR A 136 20.66 8.88 18.41
N SER A 137 21.06 10.08 18.82
CA SER A 137 22.28 10.76 18.36
C SER A 137 23.42 10.76 19.40
N ALA A 138 24.58 11.31 19.00
CA ALA A 138 25.77 11.45 19.83
C ALA A 138 25.45 12.10 21.19
N GLY A 139 25.65 11.33 22.27
CA GLY A 139 25.28 11.72 23.64
C GLY A 139 24.34 10.71 24.34
N ASN A 140 23.70 9.79 23.60
CA ASN A 140 22.95 8.69 24.20
C ASN A 140 23.91 7.68 24.87
N LYS A 141 23.83 7.59 26.21
CA LYS A 141 24.63 6.68 27.04
C LYS A 141 24.20 5.21 26.97
N ILE A 142 23.09 4.90 26.29
CA ILE A 142 22.57 3.54 26.05
C ILE A 142 23.24 2.87 24.83
N GLY A 143 24.08 3.59 24.09
CA GLY A 143 24.83 3.01 22.97
C GLY A 143 24.03 2.83 21.69
N ILE A 144 22.86 3.47 21.59
CA ILE A 144 22.16 3.65 20.32
C ILE A 144 22.94 4.69 19.54
N LYS A 145 23.82 4.20 18.66
CA LYS A 145 24.57 5.03 17.73
C LYS A 145 23.72 5.24 16.48
N ASP A 146 23.74 6.45 15.96
CA ASP A 146 23.37 6.73 14.58
C ASP A 146 24.33 5.92 13.70
N GLU A 147 23.93 4.72 13.28
CA GLU A 147 24.67 3.96 12.28
C GLU A 147 24.55 4.71 10.96
N THR A 148 25.68 5.06 10.35
CA THR A 148 25.74 5.80 9.10
C THR A 148 24.84 5.14 8.05
N ALA A 149 23.88 5.88 7.51
CA ALA A 149 22.98 5.39 6.47
C ALA A 149 23.78 4.94 5.23
N GLY A 150 23.50 3.74 4.73
CA GLY A 150 24.08 3.20 3.50
C GLY A 150 24.73 1.83 3.64
N VAL A 151 25.54 1.46 2.64
CA VAL A 151 26.20 0.14 2.53
C VAL A 151 27.58 0.08 3.19
N THR A 152 28.01 1.17 3.83
CA THR A 152 29.38 1.29 4.39
C THR A 152 29.57 0.52 5.69
N THR A 153 28.50 -0.02 6.27
CA THR A 153 28.52 -0.89 7.45
C THR A 153 27.90 -2.24 7.11
N LEU A 154 28.32 -3.31 7.79
CA LEU A 154 27.78 -4.66 7.57
C LEU A 154 26.25 -4.71 7.77
N LYS A 155 25.75 -4.09 8.86
CA LYS A 155 24.31 -4.03 9.15
C LYS A 155 23.55 -3.14 8.16
N GLY A 156 24.15 -2.02 7.75
CA GLY A 156 23.57 -1.14 6.73
C GLY A 156 23.44 -1.84 5.38
N ALA A 157 24.45 -2.61 4.97
CA ALA A 157 24.42 -3.40 3.74
C ALA A 157 23.31 -4.47 3.76
N MET A 158 23.10 -5.17 4.88
CA MET A 158 22.00 -6.13 5.03
C MET A 158 20.63 -5.44 4.93
N ALA A 159 20.44 -4.29 5.58
CA ALA A 159 19.20 -3.53 5.48
C ALA A 159 18.93 -3.01 4.06
N VAL A 160 19.96 -2.58 3.33
CA VAL A 160 19.84 -2.16 1.93
C VAL A 160 19.46 -3.33 1.03
N MET A 161 19.91 -4.55 1.33
CA MET A 161 19.52 -5.77 0.60
C MET A 161 18.01 -6.03 0.73
N ASP A 162 17.46 -5.95 1.95
CA ASP A 162 16.03 -6.11 2.20
C ASP A 162 15.19 -5.03 1.50
N ILE A 163 15.68 -3.78 1.51
CA ILE A 163 15.04 -2.66 0.80
C ILE A 163 15.03 -2.92 -0.71
N ALA A 164 16.15 -3.40 -1.28
CA ALA A 164 16.24 -3.71 -2.70
C ALA A 164 15.32 -4.87 -3.10
N GLU A 165 15.23 -5.93 -2.29
CA GLU A 165 14.31 -7.05 -2.53
C GLU A 165 12.84 -6.61 -2.49
N THR A 166 12.49 -5.74 -1.55
CA THR A 166 11.16 -5.14 -1.48
C THR A 166 10.87 -4.28 -2.71
N ALA A 167 11.83 -3.47 -3.16
CA ALA A 167 11.68 -2.65 -4.36
C ALA A 167 11.50 -3.49 -5.64
N ILE A 168 12.25 -4.59 -5.78
CA ILE A 168 12.10 -5.54 -6.89
C ILE A 168 10.71 -6.15 -6.87
N THR A 169 10.25 -6.63 -5.71
CA THR A 169 8.92 -7.22 -5.54
C THR A 169 7.81 -6.23 -5.95
N ASN A 170 7.94 -4.96 -5.56
CA ASN A 170 6.98 -3.93 -5.95
C ASN A 170 7.00 -3.65 -7.46
N LEU A 171 8.17 -3.61 -8.09
CA LEU A 171 8.27 -3.44 -9.54
C LEU A 171 7.66 -4.62 -10.30
N ASP A 172 7.87 -5.84 -9.81
CA ASP A 172 7.30 -7.04 -10.42
C ASP A 172 5.77 -7.09 -10.28
N GLN A 173 5.23 -6.62 -9.15
CA GLN A 173 3.78 -6.43 -8.98
C GLN A 173 3.22 -5.45 -10.02
N ILE A 174 3.85 -4.28 -10.19
CA ILE A 174 3.43 -3.29 -11.19
C ILE A 174 3.50 -3.87 -12.61
N ARG A 175 4.55 -4.64 -12.93
CA ARG A 175 4.68 -5.31 -14.24
C ARG A 175 3.58 -6.35 -14.47
N ALA A 176 3.22 -7.11 -13.44
CA ALA A 176 2.13 -8.08 -13.52
C ALA A 176 0.78 -7.39 -13.78
N ASP A 177 0.51 -6.28 -13.09
CA ASP A 177 -0.72 -5.50 -13.28
C ASP A 177 -0.80 -4.92 -14.70
N ILE A 178 0.30 -4.34 -15.20
CA ILE A 178 0.39 -3.86 -16.59
C ILE A 178 0.15 -5.01 -17.58
N GLY A 179 0.76 -6.18 -17.35
CA GLY A 179 0.55 -7.35 -18.20
C GLY A 179 -0.90 -7.85 -18.22
N SER A 180 -1.57 -7.83 -17.06
CA SER A 180 -3.00 -8.15 -16.95
C SER A 180 -3.87 -7.20 -17.77
N VAL A 181 -3.63 -5.88 -17.64
CA VAL A 181 -4.36 -4.87 -18.41
C VAL A 181 -4.09 -5.02 -19.91
N GLN A 182 -2.86 -5.31 -20.34
CA GLN A 182 -2.55 -5.55 -21.75
C GLN A 182 -3.34 -6.75 -22.33
N ASN A 183 -3.47 -7.84 -21.57
CA ASN A 183 -4.29 -8.98 -21.98
C ASN A 183 -5.76 -8.60 -22.12
N GLN A 184 -6.32 -7.87 -21.15
CA GLN A 184 -7.70 -7.37 -21.21
C GLN A 184 -7.94 -6.47 -22.42
N VAL A 185 -7.03 -5.53 -22.68
CA VAL A 185 -7.10 -4.63 -23.84
C VAL A 185 -7.06 -5.42 -25.15
N THR A 186 -6.18 -6.41 -25.25
CA THR A 186 -6.06 -7.27 -26.45
C THR A 186 -7.35 -8.06 -26.71
N SER A 187 -7.91 -8.70 -25.68
CA SER A 187 -9.18 -9.41 -25.78
C SER A 187 -10.34 -8.47 -26.13
N THR A 188 -10.36 -7.27 -25.56
CA THR A 188 -11.38 -6.24 -25.84
C THR A 188 -11.30 -5.77 -27.28
N ILE A 189 -10.10 -5.49 -27.79
CA ILE A 189 -9.89 -5.11 -29.21
C ILE A 189 -10.38 -6.20 -30.15
N ASN A 190 -10.06 -7.47 -29.87
CA ASN A 190 -10.49 -8.59 -30.70
C ASN A 190 -12.03 -8.70 -30.72
N ASN A 191 -12.69 -8.55 -29.56
CA ASN A 191 -14.14 -8.58 -29.48
C ASN A 191 -14.82 -7.39 -30.19
N ILE A 192 -14.29 -6.17 -30.00
CA ILE A 192 -14.79 -4.97 -30.66
C ILE A 192 -14.63 -5.07 -32.18
N THR A 193 -13.50 -5.60 -32.66
CA THR A 193 -13.25 -5.77 -34.10
C THR A 193 -14.29 -6.70 -34.73
N VAL A 194 -14.57 -7.85 -34.10
CA VAL A 194 -15.62 -8.78 -34.57
C VAL A 194 -16.99 -8.12 -34.54
N THR A 195 -17.31 -7.41 -33.46
CA THR A 195 -18.58 -6.70 -33.32
C THR A 195 -18.74 -5.61 -34.37
N GLN A 196 -17.67 -4.86 -34.67
CA GLN A 196 -17.68 -3.81 -35.70
C GLN A 196 -17.96 -4.38 -37.08
N VAL A 197 -17.36 -5.51 -37.45
CA VAL A 197 -17.62 -6.19 -38.73
C VAL A 197 -19.09 -6.61 -38.83
N ASN A 198 -19.62 -7.21 -37.76
CA ASN A 198 -21.01 -7.66 -37.72
C ASN A 198 -22.00 -6.49 -37.80
N VAL A 199 -21.76 -5.41 -37.04
CA VAL A 199 -22.61 -4.20 -37.06
C VAL A 199 -22.56 -3.54 -38.44
N LYS A 200 -21.38 -3.42 -39.06
CA LYS A 200 -21.25 -2.85 -40.40
C LYS A 200 -21.95 -3.71 -41.46
N SER A 201 -21.88 -5.03 -41.35
CA SER A 201 -22.61 -5.94 -42.25
C SER A 201 -24.13 -5.81 -42.08
N ALA A 202 -24.61 -5.72 -40.83
CA ALA A 202 -26.02 -5.49 -40.55
C ALA A 202 -26.50 -4.11 -41.04
N GLU A 203 -25.67 -3.07 -40.88
CA GLU A 203 -25.96 -1.74 -41.42
C GLU A 203 -26.03 -1.75 -42.96
N SER A 204 -25.08 -2.41 -43.62
CA SER A 204 -25.06 -2.57 -45.09
C SER A 204 -26.32 -3.28 -45.59
N GLN A 205 -26.78 -4.34 -44.91
CA GLN A 205 -28.04 -5.02 -45.28
C GLN A 205 -29.29 -4.14 -45.14
N ILE A 206 -29.30 -3.17 -44.22
CA ILE A 206 -30.45 -2.29 -43.99
C ILE A 206 -30.39 -1.07 -44.92
N ARG A 207 -29.20 -0.48 -45.11
CA ARG A 207 -29.04 0.83 -45.73
C ARG A 207 -28.62 0.75 -47.20
N ASP A 208 -27.86 -0.29 -47.59
CA ASP A 208 -27.39 -0.42 -48.96
C ASP A 208 -28.46 -1.10 -49.83
N VAL A 209 -28.67 -0.54 -51.02
CA VAL A 209 -29.59 -1.11 -52.01
C VAL A 209 -28.84 -2.09 -52.92
N ASP A 210 -29.47 -3.20 -53.27
CA ASP A 210 -28.94 -4.09 -54.30
C ASP A 210 -29.05 -3.42 -55.68
N PHE A 211 -27.90 -2.99 -56.20
CA PHE A 211 -27.78 -2.30 -57.48
C PHE A 211 -28.37 -3.10 -58.65
N ALA A 212 -28.32 -4.44 -58.61
CA ALA A 212 -28.91 -5.26 -59.67
C ALA A 212 -30.44 -5.10 -59.71
N SER A 213 -31.08 -5.13 -58.54
CA SER A 213 -32.52 -4.95 -58.43
C SER A 213 -32.97 -3.52 -58.75
N GLU A 214 -32.23 -2.52 -58.27
CA GLU A 214 -32.56 -1.11 -58.51
C GLU A 214 -32.32 -0.70 -59.96
N SER A 215 -31.26 -1.20 -60.61
CA SER A 215 -31.00 -0.98 -62.03
C SER A 215 -32.09 -1.58 -62.92
N ALA A 216 -32.62 -2.76 -62.55
CA ALA A 216 -33.75 -3.36 -63.25
C ALA A 216 -35.04 -2.54 -63.07
N ASN A 217 -35.30 -2.05 -61.85
CA ASN A 217 -36.45 -1.19 -61.57
C ASN A 217 -36.34 0.16 -62.29
N TYR A 218 -35.17 0.80 -62.27
CA TYR A 218 -34.90 2.03 -63.00
C TYR A 218 -35.09 1.84 -64.51
N SER A 219 -34.54 0.77 -65.07
CA SER A 219 -34.70 0.44 -66.50
C SER A 219 -36.17 0.20 -66.86
N LYS A 220 -36.91 -0.55 -66.02
CA LYS A 220 -38.35 -0.77 -66.17
C LYS A 220 -39.12 0.56 -66.12
N ALA A 221 -38.84 1.42 -65.15
CA ALA A 221 -39.49 2.73 -65.00
C ALA A 221 -39.21 3.65 -66.20
N ASN A 222 -37.98 3.63 -66.72
CA ASN A 222 -37.61 4.40 -67.91
C ASN A 222 -38.34 3.91 -69.17
N ILE A 223 -38.41 2.58 -69.38
CA ILE A 223 -39.19 1.99 -70.49
C ILE A 223 -40.69 2.31 -70.36
N LEU A 224 -41.23 2.28 -69.13
CA LEU A 224 -42.62 2.66 -68.84
C LEU A 224 -42.88 4.14 -69.12
N ALA A 225 -41.97 5.04 -68.75
CA ALA A 225 -42.09 6.46 -69.03
C ALA A 225 -42.10 6.74 -70.54
N GLN A 226 -41.18 6.13 -71.30
CA GLN A 226 -41.13 6.25 -72.75
C GLN A 226 -42.39 5.67 -73.42
N SER A 227 -42.84 4.50 -72.96
CA SER A 227 -44.06 3.85 -73.46
C SER A 227 -45.32 4.65 -73.12
N GLY A 228 -45.37 5.27 -71.93
CA GLY A 228 -46.46 6.14 -71.48
C GLY A 228 -46.56 7.41 -72.32
N SER A 229 -45.42 8.06 -72.63
CA SER A 229 -45.40 9.20 -73.56
C SER A 229 -45.87 8.80 -74.97
N TYR A 230 -45.45 7.64 -75.48
CA TYR A 230 -45.91 7.13 -76.77
C TYR A 230 -47.42 6.85 -76.78
N ALA A 231 -47.93 6.20 -75.72
CA ALA A 231 -49.36 5.91 -75.56
C ALA A 231 -50.20 7.20 -75.45
N MET A 232 -49.72 8.22 -74.72
CA MET A 232 -50.37 9.53 -74.66
C MET A 232 -50.41 10.22 -76.03
N ALA A 233 -49.31 10.18 -76.78
CA ALA A 233 -49.28 10.73 -78.14
C ALA A 233 -50.29 10.03 -79.07
N GLN A 234 -50.40 8.70 -78.96
CA GLN A 234 -51.37 7.91 -79.73
C GLN A 234 -52.83 8.14 -79.29
N ALA A 235 -53.08 8.32 -77.99
CA ALA A 235 -54.42 8.65 -77.48
C ALA A 235 -54.88 10.01 -78.01
N ASN A 236 -54.01 11.02 -77.98
CA ASN A 236 -54.30 12.36 -78.51
C ASN A 236 -54.58 12.33 -80.03
N SER A 237 -53.82 11.56 -80.81
CA SER A 237 -54.06 11.43 -82.26
C SER A 237 -55.36 10.68 -82.57
N SER A 238 -55.73 9.68 -81.77
CA SER A 238 -57.01 8.97 -81.93
C SER A 238 -58.22 9.88 -81.71
N GLN A 239 -58.18 10.80 -80.74
CA GLN A 239 -59.25 11.77 -80.50
C GLN A 239 -59.44 12.72 -81.69
N GLN A 240 -58.34 13.16 -82.31
CA GLN A 240 -58.39 13.99 -83.52
C GLN A 240 -59.00 13.24 -84.71
N ASN A 241 -58.72 11.93 -84.84
CA ASN A 241 -59.32 11.11 -85.90
C ASN A 241 -60.83 10.96 -85.72
N VAL A 242 -61.34 10.88 -84.48
CA VAL A 242 -62.79 10.84 -84.20
C VAL A 242 -63.46 12.16 -84.57
N LEU A 243 -62.84 13.29 -84.23
CA LEU A 243 -63.34 14.62 -84.64
C LEU A 243 -63.39 14.78 -86.17
N ARG A 244 -62.46 14.16 -86.89
CA ARG A 244 -62.45 14.15 -88.36
C ARG A 244 -63.54 13.28 -88.98
N LEU A 245 -64.09 12.31 -88.23
CA LEU A 245 -65.16 11.42 -88.67
C LEU A 245 -66.57 11.95 -88.34
N LEU A 246 -66.67 12.96 -87.48
CA LEU A 246 -67.93 13.61 -87.09
C LEU A 246 -68.23 14.92 -87.85
N GLN A 247 -67.29 15.36 -88.69
CA GLN A 247 -67.46 16.47 -89.65
C GLN A 247 -67.80 15.91 -91.02
#